data_AF-A0A182HJ10-F1
#
_entry.id   AF-A0A182HJ10-F1
#
_cell.length_a   1.000
_cell.length_b   1.000
_cell.length_c   1.000
_cell.angle_alpha   90.00
_cell.angle_beta   90.00
_cell.angle_gamma   90.00
#
_symmetry.space_group_name_H-M   'P 1'
#
loop_
_entity.id
_entity.type
_entity.pdbx_description
1 polymer ?
#
loop_
_entity_poly.entity_id
_entity_poly.type
_entity_poly.pdbx_seq_one_letter_code
_entity_poly.pdbx_strand_id
1 'polypeptide(L)'
;MPKNKGKGGKNRRRGKNENESEKRELIFKEDEQEYAQVTKMLGNGRLEAMCFDGVKRLCHIRGKLRKKVWINQGDIILIGLRDYQDSKADVILKYTPDEARNLKTYGEFPESVRINETVTFVENDMDDDIEFGDDYSSSEEGDAIDAI
;
A
#
# COMPACT_ATOMS: atom_id res chain seq x y z
N MET A 1 12.28 -36.30 -24.67
CA MET A 1 10.91 -35.84 -24.34
C MET A 1 10.97 -34.41 -23.84
N PRO A 2 10.42 -33.42 -24.56
CA PRO A 2 10.41 -32.02 -24.12
C PRO A 2 9.41 -31.86 -22.97
N LYS A 3 9.87 -31.39 -21.80
CA LYS A 3 8.97 -31.05 -20.69
C LYS A 3 8.24 -29.76 -21.05
N ASN A 4 6.91 -29.80 -21.12
CA ASN A 4 6.07 -28.60 -21.21
C ASN A 4 6.35 -27.69 -20.00
N LYS A 5 7.16 -26.64 -20.20
CA LYS A 5 7.23 -25.46 -19.35
C LYS A 5 5.94 -24.64 -19.56
N GLY A 6 4.81 -25.20 -19.15
CA GLY A 6 3.57 -24.46 -19.07
C GLY A 6 3.69 -23.39 -17.98
N LYS A 7 3.54 -22.11 -18.35
CA LYS A 7 3.27 -21.01 -17.41
C LYS A 7 2.00 -21.40 -16.62
N GLY A 8 2.12 -22.05 -15.48
CA GLY A 8 0.92 -22.62 -14.84
C GLY A 8 1.20 -23.42 -13.57
N GLY A 9 2.13 -22.95 -12.74
CA GLY A 9 2.28 -23.51 -11.39
C GLY A 9 1.15 -23.07 -10.47
N LYS A 10 0.88 -23.84 -9.41
CA LYS A 10 -0.10 -23.53 -8.34
C LYS A 10 0.18 -22.21 -7.59
N ASN A 11 1.31 -21.56 -7.90
CA ASN A 11 1.72 -20.23 -7.43
C ASN A 11 1.64 -19.15 -8.52
N ARG A 12 0.97 -19.39 -9.66
CA ARG A 12 0.79 -18.39 -10.72
C ARG A 12 -0.15 -17.29 -10.21
N ARG A 13 0.49 -16.28 -9.60
CA ARG A 13 0.07 -14.90 -9.33
C ARG A 13 -1.46 -14.69 -9.39
N ARG A 14 -2.14 -14.96 -8.27
CA ARG A 14 -3.40 -14.29 -7.93
C ARG A 14 -3.10 -12.91 -7.35
N GLY A 15 -2.47 -12.05 -8.14
CA GLY A 15 -2.44 -10.61 -7.84
C GLY A 15 -3.69 -10.02 -8.46
N LYS A 16 -4.71 -9.71 -7.66
CA LYS A 16 -5.81 -8.87 -8.12
C LYS A 16 -5.26 -7.45 -8.08
N ASN A 17 -4.87 -6.93 -9.23
CA ASN A 17 -4.37 -5.57 -9.36
C ASN A 17 -5.58 -4.64 -9.19
N GLU A 18 -5.89 -4.28 -7.94
CA GLU A 18 -6.83 -3.19 -7.66
C GLU A 18 -6.00 -1.92 -7.69
N ASN A 19 -6.38 -1.01 -8.59
CA ASN A 19 -5.70 0.24 -8.87
C ASN A 19 -5.66 1.10 -7.60
N GLU A 20 -4.54 1.08 -6.87
CA GLU A 20 -4.35 1.87 -5.64
C GLU A 20 -4.16 3.37 -5.94
N SER A 21 -3.96 3.72 -7.22
CA SER A 21 -3.67 5.07 -7.70
C SER A 21 -4.91 5.89 -8.12
N GLU A 22 -6.11 5.31 -8.10
CA GLU A 22 -7.32 6.09 -8.40
C GLU A 22 -7.71 6.96 -7.22
N LYS A 23 -7.83 8.28 -7.47
CA LYS A 23 -8.33 9.26 -6.51
C LYS A 23 -9.73 8.87 -6.07
N ARG A 24 -9.82 8.27 -4.89
CA ARG A 24 -11.07 7.89 -4.24
C ARG A 24 -11.69 9.09 -3.51
N GLU A 25 -12.99 8.99 -3.26
CA GLU A 25 -13.69 9.95 -2.41
C GLU A 25 -13.16 9.87 -0.97
N LEU A 26 -13.01 11.05 -0.36
CA LEU A 26 -12.52 11.16 1.00
C LEU A 26 -13.61 10.69 1.97
N ILE A 27 -13.29 9.67 2.76
CA ILE A 27 -14.22 9.10 3.74
C ILE A 27 -14.05 9.86 5.05
N PHE A 28 -15.13 10.48 5.52
CA PHE A 28 -15.20 11.14 6.82
C PHE A 28 -15.50 10.14 7.93
N LYS A 29 -15.22 10.53 9.18
CA LYS A 29 -15.61 9.73 10.34
C LYS A 29 -17.14 9.73 10.49
N GLU A 30 -17.67 8.59 10.93
CA GLU A 30 -19.06 8.43 11.30
C GLU A 30 -19.18 8.24 12.82
N ASP A 31 -20.40 8.09 13.31
CA ASP A 31 -20.65 7.70 14.69
C ASP A 31 -19.96 6.36 15.01
N GLU A 32 -19.41 6.24 16.23
CA GLU A 32 -18.57 5.12 16.67
C GLU A 32 -17.22 4.97 15.95
N GLN A 33 -16.79 5.98 15.18
CA GLN A 33 -15.48 6.03 14.55
C GLN A 33 -14.71 7.26 15.00
N GLU A 34 -13.39 7.14 15.04
CA GLU A 34 -12.53 8.28 15.39
C GLU A 34 -11.26 8.27 14.53
N TYR A 35 -10.68 9.44 14.35
CA TYR A 35 -9.37 9.57 13.71
C TYR A 35 -8.27 9.25 14.72
N ALA A 36 -7.17 8.64 14.25
CA ALA A 36 -6.02 8.37 15.10
C ALA A 36 -4.70 8.44 14.33
N GLN A 37 -3.63 8.73 15.06
CA GLN A 37 -2.26 8.65 14.57
C GLN A 37 -1.56 7.41 15.12
N VAL A 38 -0.91 6.64 14.25
CA VAL A 38 -0.16 5.46 14.67
C VAL A 38 1.08 5.87 15.49
N THR A 39 1.13 5.45 16.74
CA THR A 39 2.25 5.73 17.64
C THR A 39 3.33 4.66 17.56
N LYS A 40 2.95 3.37 17.55
CA LYS A 40 3.92 2.27 17.50
C LYS A 40 3.30 1.00 16.91
N MET A 41 4.10 0.23 16.17
CA MET A 41 3.73 -1.11 15.72
C MET A 41 4.05 -2.14 16.80
N LEU A 42 3.07 -2.96 17.19
CA LEU A 42 3.23 -4.00 18.22
C LEU A 42 3.46 -5.40 17.65
N GLY A 43 3.23 -5.58 16.33
CA GLY A 43 3.34 -6.87 15.66
C GLY A 43 2.05 -7.70 15.73
N ASN A 44 2.04 -8.86 15.06
CA ASN A 44 0.84 -9.72 14.92
C ASN A 44 -0.40 -8.97 14.37
N GLY A 45 -0.17 -7.93 13.57
CA GLY A 45 -1.21 -7.01 13.07
C GLY A 45 -1.94 -6.22 14.16
N ARG A 46 -1.24 -5.88 15.24
CA ARG A 46 -1.67 -4.91 16.26
C ARG A 46 -0.74 -3.70 16.24
N LEU A 47 -1.31 -2.55 16.58
CA LEU A 47 -0.60 -1.29 16.71
C LEU A 47 -1.18 -0.49 17.88
N GLU A 48 -0.39 0.46 18.36
CA GLU A 48 -0.81 1.47 19.32
C GLU A 48 -1.08 2.77 18.55
N ALA A 49 -2.27 3.34 18.72
CA ALA A 49 -2.65 4.60 18.09
C ALA A 49 -3.08 5.63 19.15
N MET A 50 -2.66 6.87 18.91
CA MET A 50 -3.11 8.04 19.66
C MET A 50 -4.32 8.60 18.94
N CYS A 51 -5.48 8.50 19.57
CA CYS A 51 -6.73 8.98 19.02
C CYS A 51 -6.85 10.49 19.27
N PHE A 52 -7.59 11.21 18.43
CA PHE A 52 -7.75 12.66 18.60
C PHE A 52 -8.70 13.06 19.73
N ASP A 53 -9.37 12.08 20.35
CA ASP A 53 -10.04 12.21 21.65
C ASP A 53 -9.04 12.35 22.83
N GLY A 54 -7.74 12.13 22.60
CA GLY A 54 -6.69 12.17 23.60
C GLY A 54 -6.34 10.81 24.22
N VAL A 55 -7.04 9.74 23.85
CA VAL A 55 -6.87 8.39 24.41
C VAL A 55 -5.96 7.54 23.54
N LYS A 56 -5.04 6.81 24.19
CA LYS A 56 -4.23 5.79 23.53
C LYS A 56 -4.98 4.47 23.50
N ARG A 57 -5.18 3.92 22.30
CA ARG A 57 -5.93 2.68 22.09
C ARG A 57 -5.06 1.63 21.42
N LEU A 58 -5.31 0.37 21.78
CA LEU A 58 -4.74 -0.79 21.12
C LEU A 58 -5.61 -1.14 19.91
N CYS A 59 -5.08 -0.88 18.71
CA CYS A 59 -5.80 -1.09 17.48
C CYS A 59 -5.42 -2.43 16.85
N HIS A 60 -6.43 -3.12 16.31
CA HIS A 60 -6.25 -4.34 15.55
C HIS A 60 -6.48 -4.09 14.05
N ILE A 61 -5.52 -4.50 13.21
CA ILE A 61 -5.60 -4.27 11.76
C ILE A 61 -6.62 -5.23 11.16
N ARG A 62 -7.71 -4.69 10.59
CA ARG A 62 -8.75 -5.45 9.92
C ARG A 62 -8.16 -6.32 8.82
N GLY A 63 -8.63 -7.57 8.70
CA GLY A 63 -8.09 -8.55 7.76
C GLY A 63 -8.04 -8.07 6.30
N LYS A 64 -8.99 -7.22 5.90
CA LYS A 64 -9.04 -6.59 4.56
C LYS A 64 -7.79 -5.73 4.26
N LEU A 65 -7.25 -5.04 5.27
CA LEU A 65 -6.09 -4.16 5.13
C LEU A 65 -4.77 -4.94 5.16
N ARG A 66 -4.68 -6.04 5.93
CA ARG A 66 -3.41 -6.75 6.22
C ARG A 66 -2.57 -7.15 5.00
N LYS A 67 -3.17 -7.34 3.82
CA LYS A 67 -2.47 -7.71 2.58
C LYS A 67 -2.51 -6.62 1.50
N LYS A 68 -3.32 -5.59 1.70
CA LYS A 68 -3.56 -4.54 0.71
C LYS A 68 -2.83 -3.25 1.07
N VAL A 69 -2.83 -2.89 2.35
CA VAL A 69 -2.36 -1.60 2.82
C VAL A 69 -1.30 -1.78 3.90
N TRP A 70 -0.17 -1.13 3.68
CA TRP A 70 0.93 -1.07 4.64
C TRP A 70 0.75 0.13 5.55
N ILE A 71 0.82 -0.11 6.86
CA ILE A 71 0.64 0.90 7.90
C ILE A 71 1.95 1.05 8.64
N ASN A 72 2.47 2.27 8.71
CA ASN A 72 3.70 2.64 9.37
C ASN A 72 3.44 3.57 10.56
N GLN A 73 4.49 3.84 11.34
CA GLN A 73 4.44 4.81 12.43
C GLN A 73 4.24 6.22 11.89
N GLY A 74 3.33 6.98 12.52
CA GLY A 74 2.99 8.35 12.14
C GLY A 74 1.91 8.48 11.04
N ASP A 75 1.46 7.36 10.46
CA ASP A 75 0.34 7.36 9.53
C ASP A 75 -0.96 7.78 10.23
N ILE A 76 -1.84 8.46 9.48
CA ILE A 76 -3.19 8.81 9.92
C ILE A 76 -4.16 7.71 9.50
N ILE A 77 -4.97 7.24 10.44
CA ILE A 77 -5.89 6.12 10.26
C ILE A 77 -7.28 6.46 10.79
N LEU A 78 -8.28 5.79 10.26
CA LEU A 78 -9.64 5.76 10.78
C LEU A 78 -9.81 4.50 11.63
N ILE A 79 -10.23 4.67 12.88
CA ILE A 79 -10.48 3.58 13.81
C ILE A 79 -11.98 3.47 14.10
N GLY A 80 -12.45 2.22 14.22
CA GLY A 80 -13.77 1.91 14.75
C GLY A 80 -13.65 1.58 16.24
N LEU A 81 -14.44 2.28 17.05
CA LEU A 81 -14.51 2.08 18.49
C LEU A 81 -15.31 0.82 18.81
N ARG A 82 -15.13 0.31 20.02
CA ARG A 82 -15.92 -0.80 20.56
C ARG A 82 -16.72 -0.29 21.74
N ASP A 83 -18.02 -0.44 21.66
CA ASP A 83 -19.01 -0.13 22.70
C ASP A 83 -18.64 -0.73 24.08
N TYR A 84 -18.16 -1.97 24.11
CA TYR A 84 -17.86 -2.67 25.38
C TYR A 84 -16.42 -2.47 25.90
N GLN A 85 -15.48 -1.98 25.09
CA GLN A 85 -14.08 -1.87 25.49
C GLN A 85 -13.36 -0.69 24.81
N ASP A 86 -13.41 0.46 25.47
CA ASP A 86 -12.82 1.72 24.97
C ASP A 86 -11.30 1.63 24.73
N SER A 87 -10.57 0.85 25.54
CA SER A 87 -9.12 0.70 25.36
C SER A 87 -8.69 0.00 24.06
N LYS A 88 -9.65 -0.59 23.31
CA LYS A 88 -9.39 -1.32 22.07
C LYS A 88 -10.22 -0.77 20.93
N ALA A 89 -9.62 -0.79 19.74
CA ALA A 89 -10.28 -0.37 18.52
C ALA A 89 -9.86 -1.28 17.34
N ASP A 90 -10.56 -1.16 16.22
CA ASP A 90 -10.20 -1.84 14.98
C ASP A 90 -9.88 -0.80 13.90
N VAL A 91 -8.83 -1.03 13.09
CA VAL A 91 -8.46 -0.12 12.01
C VAL A 91 -9.39 -0.36 10.81
N ILE A 92 -10.07 0.69 10.35
CA ILE A 92 -11.00 0.65 9.22
C ILE A 92 -10.30 1.05 7.91
N LEU A 93 -9.58 2.16 7.94
CA LEU A 93 -8.97 2.79 6.76
C LEU A 93 -7.63 3.43 7.13
N LYS A 94 -6.71 3.45 6.17
CA LYS A 94 -5.50 4.29 6.20
C LYS A 94 -5.72 5.46 5.23
N TYR A 95 -5.42 6.67 5.68
CA TYR A 95 -5.39 7.84 4.83
C TYR A 95 -4.02 7.99 4.15
N THR A 96 -4.03 8.42 2.90
CA THR A 96 -2.81 8.88 2.22
C THR A 96 -2.36 10.23 2.82
N PRO A 97 -1.09 10.63 2.68
CA PRO A 97 -0.64 11.93 3.16
C PRO A 97 -1.46 13.09 2.57
N ASP A 98 -1.90 12.98 1.31
CA ASP A 98 -2.74 14.00 0.66
C ASP A 98 -4.15 14.05 1.26
N GLU A 99 -4.78 12.89 1.52
CA GLU A 99 -6.07 12.83 2.22
C GLU A 99 -5.96 13.42 3.62
N ALA A 100 -4.86 13.16 4.33
CA ALA A 100 -4.61 13.73 5.65
C ALA A 100 -4.47 15.26 5.62
N ARG A 101 -3.84 15.83 4.58
CA ARG A 101 -3.79 17.29 4.41
C ARG A 101 -5.17 17.88 4.13
N ASN A 102 -5.99 17.20 3.33
CA ASN A 102 -7.36 17.63 3.07
C ASN A 102 -8.19 17.63 4.36
N LEU A 103 -8.12 16.56 5.15
CA LEU A 103 -8.78 16.48 6.46
C LEU A 103 -8.34 17.61 7.41
N LYS A 104 -7.05 17.98 7.37
CA LYS A 104 -6.52 19.13 8.12
C LYS A 104 -7.17 20.44 7.67
N THR A 105 -7.31 20.65 6.36
CA THR A 105 -7.99 21.82 5.79
C THR A 105 -9.47 21.89 6.18
N TYR A 106 -10.13 20.74 6.32
CA TYR A 106 -11.52 20.67 6.80
C TYR A 106 -11.66 20.89 8.31
N GLY A 107 -10.56 20.89 9.07
CA GLY A 107 -10.58 21.16 10.51
C GLY A 107 -11.02 19.97 11.37
N GLU A 108 -10.94 18.74 10.86
CA GLU A 108 -11.36 17.53 11.57
C GLU A 108 -10.46 17.19 12.78
N PHE A 109 -9.22 17.68 12.78
CA PHE A 109 -8.27 17.47 13.87
C PHE A 109 -7.33 18.70 14.03
N PRO A 110 -6.69 18.86 15.21
CA PRO A 110 -5.91 20.06 15.50
C PRO A 110 -4.72 20.25 14.54
N GLU A 111 -4.35 21.49 14.26
CA GLU A 111 -3.27 21.79 13.30
C GLU A 111 -1.88 21.29 13.73
N SER A 112 -1.70 21.00 15.01
CA SER A 112 -0.45 20.53 15.62
C SER A 112 -0.03 19.12 15.19
N VAL A 113 -0.89 18.41 14.46
CA VAL A 113 -0.63 17.03 14.04
C VAL A 113 0.46 17.00 12.99
N ARG A 114 1.52 16.24 13.29
CA ARG A 114 2.64 16.01 12.37
C ARG A 114 2.25 14.91 11.38
N ILE A 115 2.03 15.28 10.13
CA ILE A 115 1.78 14.33 9.05
C ILE A 115 3.16 13.88 8.53
N ASN A 116 3.46 12.59 8.62
CA ASN A 116 4.67 12.04 8.02
C ASN A 116 4.46 11.97 6.50
N GLU A 117 5.23 12.75 5.74
CA GLU A 117 5.45 12.46 4.34
C GLU A 117 6.32 11.21 4.27
N THR A 118 5.70 10.06 4.02
CA THR A 118 6.47 8.96 3.43
C THR A 118 6.89 9.47 2.06
N VAL A 119 8.12 9.95 1.96
CA VAL A 119 8.77 10.24 0.69
C VAL A 119 8.89 8.90 -0.02
N THR A 120 7.90 8.55 -0.82
CA THR A 120 8.09 7.62 -1.92
C THR A 120 9.10 8.27 -2.85
N PHE A 121 10.39 8.09 -2.57
CA PHE A 121 11.49 8.26 -3.51
C PHE A 121 11.39 7.21 -4.62
N VAL A 122 10.20 7.04 -5.18
CA VAL A 122 10.01 6.41 -6.47
C VAL A 122 10.04 7.58 -7.42
N GLU A 123 11.25 7.90 -7.87
CA GLU A 123 11.50 8.80 -8.97
C GLU A 123 10.50 8.46 -10.08
N ASN A 124 9.61 9.41 -10.36
CA ASN A 124 8.59 9.29 -11.39
C ASN A 124 9.20 9.57 -12.79
N ASP A 125 10.48 9.21 -12.99
CA ASP A 125 11.29 9.62 -14.15
C ASP A 125 12.27 8.55 -14.65
N MET A 126 12.00 7.26 -14.41
CA MET A 126 12.63 6.18 -15.18
C MET A 126 11.62 5.08 -15.50
N ASP A 127 10.71 5.39 -16.43
CA ASP A 127 10.22 4.41 -17.40
C ASP A 127 11.43 4.00 -18.29
N ASP A 128 12.40 3.28 -17.73
CA ASP A 128 13.31 2.47 -18.53
C ASP A 128 12.53 1.24 -18.96
N ASP A 129 11.75 1.43 -20.02
CA ASP A 129 11.06 0.40 -20.77
C ASP A 129 12.12 -0.59 -21.28
N ILE A 130 12.38 -1.67 -20.53
CA ILE A 130 13.23 -2.77 -20.98
C ILE A 130 12.44 -3.51 -22.06
N GLU A 131 12.52 -3.02 -23.30
CA GLU A 131 12.12 -3.74 -24.50
C GLU A 131 13.05 -4.95 -24.63
N PHE A 132 12.52 -6.14 -24.33
CA PHE A 132 13.21 -7.40 -24.63
C PHE A 132 13.19 -7.58 -26.15
N GLY A 133 14.19 -7.00 -26.83
CA GLY A 133 14.43 -7.21 -28.24
C GLY A 133 14.58 -8.69 -28.53
N ASP A 134 13.63 -9.21 -29.29
CA ASP A 134 13.68 -10.48 -29.98
C ASP A 134 14.76 -10.43 -31.05
N ASP A 135 16.00 -10.71 -30.62
CA ASP A 135 17.16 -10.90 -31.50
C ASP A 135 16.91 -12.11 -32.42
N TYR A 136 16.27 -11.84 -33.54
CA TYR A 136 16.22 -12.71 -34.71
C TYR A 136 17.58 -12.62 -35.40
N SER A 137 18.54 -13.44 -34.95
CA SER A 137 19.77 -13.69 -35.71
C SER A 137 19.41 -14.46 -36.98
N SER A 138 19.07 -13.71 -38.03
CA SER A 138 19.17 -14.14 -39.42
C SER A 138 20.61 -14.56 -39.69
N SER A 139 20.84 -15.87 -39.79
CA SER A 139 22.10 -16.42 -40.27
C SER A 139 21.97 -16.69 -41.77
N GLU A 140 22.18 -15.65 -42.58
CA GLU A 140 22.51 -15.75 -44.00
C GLU A 140 23.80 -14.96 -44.23
N GLU A 141 24.92 -15.68 -44.34
CA GLU A 141 25.82 -15.67 -45.51
C GLU A 141 27.19 -16.26 -45.14
N GLY A 142 27.69 -17.12 -46.02
CA GLY A 142 29.03 -17.70 -45.94
C GLY A 142 29.35 -18.59 -47.14
N ASP A 143 29.03 -18.13 -48.36
CA ASP A 143 29.65 -18.68 -49.58
C ASP A 143 31.01 -18.00 -49.78
N ALA A 144 32.09 -18.79 -49.82
CA ALA A 144 33.15 -18.74 -50.84
C ALA A 144 34.36 -19.65 -50.50
N ILE A 145 34.67 -20.58 -51.44
CA ILE A 145 35.99 -21.07 -51.96
C ILE A 145 37.04 -21.64 -50.96
N ASP A 146 37.88 -22.66 -51.21
CA ASP A 146 38.45 -23.27 -52.42
C ASP A 146 39.10 -24.66 -52.11
N ALA A 147 39.29 -25.48 -53.15
CA ALA A 147 40.19 -26.62 -53.40
C ALA A 147 40.76 -27.54 -52.27
N ILE A 148 40.58 -28.86 -52.43
CA ILE A 148 41.57 -29.86 -52.94
C ILE A 148 40.83 -31.16 -53.29
#